data_AF-A0A4Z0J9J2-F1
#
_entry.id   AF-A0A4Z0J9J2-F1
#
_cell.length_a   1.000
_cell.length_b   1.000
_cell.length_c   1.000
_cell.angle_alpha   90.00
_cell.angle_beta   90.00
_cell.angle_gamma   90.00
#
_symmetry.space_group_name_H-M   'P 1'
#
loop_
_entity.id
_entity.type
_entity.pdbx_description
1 polymer ?
#
loop_
_entity_poly.entity_id
_entity_poly.type
_entity_poly.pdbx_seq_one_letter_code
_entity_poly.pdbx_strand_id
1 'polypeptide(L)'
;MVDGKEQENLPKELQATTVEGYYGQKKVITHPKVEGFSLEKGQPRKSKIKFEADPGNQEEEKIIVRYVEDSVVNPGDDSDDESSETENPGGGAGDGGGSTTGSNDNSGSDNGNDVNAGDNSNNTGNNAGNNTGNSNANNTTTSVSPFKVYGKKKLYRYSHATFTNNRRVQTHAKKVKAHAPVFTVVGKTTSKTGAARYVLNDGTHITAKADYVGKLYWASDYRKLYVTHPKGINTYKSTTLNQKVKSLKQGTAVTVKAVAKKGQMTRYRLADGTYITGNKQYVSPTKPKTVKQVKAKTRVRVYQDVNLNKVVKTYQPGKVIKVNGWNHSRGDVHHVSGVKRYKVAGGYITANSKYVKVVK
;
A
#
# COMPACT_ATOMS: atom_id res chain seq x y z
N MET A 1 -58.09 -19.46 19.76
CA MET A 1 -58.42 -18.25 18.96
C MET A 1 -57.67 -17.09 19.61
N VAL A 2 -56.51 -16.76 19.05
CA VAL A 2 -56.21 -15.55 18.25
C VAL A 2 -55.80 -14.36 19.13
N ASP A 3 -54.50 -14.04 19.00
CA ASP A 3 -53.79 -12.75 18.96
C ASP A 3 -53.90 -11.69 20.06
N GLY A 4 -52.73 -11.10 20.39
CA GLY A 4 -52.70 -9.97 21.31
C GLY A 4 -51.43 -9.15 21.56
N LYS A 5 -50.39 -9.21 20.71
CA LYS A 5 -49.29 -8.21 20.55
C LYS A 5 -48.38 -7.87 21.75
N GLU A 6 -47.17 -8.41 21.70
CA GLU A 6 -45.97 -7.84 22.33
C GLU A 6 -45.38 -6.79 21.38
N GLN A 7 -45.21 -5.55 21.87
CA GLN A 7 -44.55 -4.45 21.16
C GLN A 7 -43.03 -4.63 21.24
N GLU A 8 -42.41 -5.05 20.14
CA GLU A 8 -40.96 -5.04 20.02
C GLU A 8 -40.47 -3.69 19.46
N ASN A 9 -39.63 -3.02 20.24
CA ASN A 9 -38.96 -1.77 19.94
C ASN A 9 -38.09 -1.88 18.68
N LEU A 10 -38.46 -1.16 17.61
CA LEU A 10 -37.61 -0.92 16.46
C LEU A 10 -36.45 0.04 16.83
N PRO A 11 -35.18 -0.33 16.63
CA PRO A 11 -34.09 0.63 16.75
C PRO A 11 -34.02 1.56 15.53
N LYS A 12 -33.83 2.85 15.84
CA LYS A 12 -33.66 4.02 14.97
C LYS A 12 -32.82 3.73 13.71
N GLU A 13 -33.36 4.18 12.58
CA GLU A 13 -32.63 4.30 11.30
C GLU A 13 -31.26 4.94 11.51
N LEU A 14 -30.21 4.23 11.08
CA LEU A 14 -28.93 4.85 10.77
C LEU A 14 -29.15 5.72 9.53
N GLN A 15 -29.20 7.03 9.74
CA GLN A 15 -29.18 8.03 8.70
C GLN A 15 -27.97 7.79 7.79
N ALA A 16 -28.25 7.50 6.52
CA ALA A 16 -27.26 7.47 5.47
C ALA A 16 -26.97 8.90 5.01
N THR A 17 -25.82 9.43 5.41
CA THR A 17 -25.23 10.68 4.89
C THR A 17 -23.73 10.58 5.23
N THR A 18 -22.75 10.76 4.34
CA THR A 18 -22.69 11.42 3.04
C THR A 18 -21.54 10.80 2.23
N VAL A 19 -21.76 10.68 0.92
CA VAL A 19 -20.75 10.42 -0.11
C VAL A 19 -20.01 11.74 -0.38
N GLU A 20 -18.69 11.79 -0.20
CA GLU A 20 -17.90 12.93 -0.69
C GLU A 20 -17.82 12.88 -2.23
N GLY A 21 -18.81 13.48 -2.87
CA GLY A 21 -18.70 13.99 -4.23
C GLY A 21 -18.03 15.36 -4.23
N TYR A 22 -17.40 15.73 -5.34
CA TYR A 22 -17.17 17.13 -5.65
C TYR A 22 -18.51 17.89 -5.54
N TYR A 23 -18.44 19.11 -4.98
CA TYR A 23 -19.55 20.02 -4.68
C TYR A 23 -20.81 19.83 -5.56
N GLY A 24 -21.94 19.48 -4.93
CA GLY A 24 -23.27 19.94 -5.38
C GLY A 24 -24.26 18.96 -6.04
N GLN A 25 -23.94 17.70 -6.34
CA GLN A 25 -24.93 16.79 -6.97
C GLN A 25 -25.30 15.57 -6.12
N LYS A 26 -26.58 15.46 -5.73
CA LYS A 26 -27.17 14.22 -5.18
C LYS A 26 -27.47 13.27 -6.34
N LYS A 27 -26.65 12.22 -6.50
CA LYS A 27 -26.96 11.10 -7.41
C LYS A 27 -27.78 10.02 -6.69
N VAL A 28 -28.97 9.70 -7.21
CA VAL A 28 -29.78 8.55 -6.76
C VAL A 28 -29.33 7.31 -7.55
N ILE A 29 -28.91 6.27 -6.85
CA ILE A 29 -28.40 5.03 -7.48
C ILE A 29 -29.55 4.02 -7.55
N THR A 30 -29.98 3.66 -8.75
CA THR A 30 -31.11 2.74 -8.95
C THR A 30 -30.71 1.27 -9.07
N HIS A 31 -29.44 0.92 -9.37
CA HIS A 31 -29.01 -0.47 -9.56
C HIS A 31 -27.53 -0.72 -9.19
N PRO A 32 -27.14 -0.75 -7.89
CA PRO A 32 -25.76 -1.02 -7.52
C PRO A 32 -25.41 -2.50 -7.78
N LYS A 33 -24.28 -2.76 -8.44
CA LYS A 33 -23.71 -4.11 -8.55
C LYS A 33 -22.78 -4.37 -7.38
N VAL A 34 -23.04 -5.44 -6.63
CA VAL A 34 -22.20 -5.88 -5.50
C VAL A 34 -21.34 -7.06 -5.96
N GLU A 35 -20.02 -6.92 -5.95
CA GLU A 35 -19.11 -8.01 -6.33
C GLU A 35 -19.27 -9.19 -5.36
N GLY A 36 -19.50 -10.40 -5.90
CA GLY A 36 -19.69 -11.63 -5.12
C GLY A 36 -21.14 -11.94 -4.74
N PHE A 37 -22.12 -11.15 -5.21
CA PHE A 37 -23.54 -11.41 -5.00
C PHE A 37 -24.28 -11.41 -6.35
N SER A 38 -25.08 -12.44 -6.61
CA SER A 38 -25.99 -12.50 -7.76
C SER A 38 -27.40 -12.72 -7.25
N LEU A 39 -28.35 -11.91 -7.71
CA LEU A 39 -29.77 -12.14 -7.44
C LEU A 39 -30.22 -13.37 -8.22
N GLU A 40 -30.89 -14.30 -7.55
CA GLU A 40 -31.50 -15.45 -8.23
C GLU A 40 -32.73 -14.99 -9.04
N LYS A 41 -33.01 -15.68 -10.14
CA LYS A 41 -34.08 -15.34 -11.07
C LYS A 41 -35.44 -15.48 -10.35
N GLY A 42 -36.05 -14.36 -9.98
CA GLY A 42 -37.34 -14.31 -9.29
C GLY A 42 -37.35 -13.52 -7.97
N GLN A 43 -36.20 -13.06 -7.46
CA GLN A 43 -36.16 -12.20 -6.28
C GLN A 43 -36.66 -10.76 -6.56
N PRO A 44 -37.36 -10.11 -5.62
CA PRO A 44 -37.90 -8.77 -5.82
C PRO A 44 -36.79 -7.74 -6.05
N ARG A 45 -37.05 -6.80 -6.97
CA ARG A 45 -36.12 -5.74 -7.44
C ARG A 45 -35.62 -4.78 -6.35
N LYS A 46 -36.09 -4.91 -5.10
CA LYS A 46 -35.61 -4.18 -3.92
C LYS A 46 -35.39 -5.17 -2.79
N SER A 47 -34.12 -5.52 -2.54
CA SER A 47 -33.73 -6.41 -1.44
C SER A 47 -32.86 -5.64 -0.45
N LYS A 48 -33.20 -5.66 0.84
CA LYS A 48 -32.33 -5.16 1.91
C LYS A 48 -31.23 -6.19 2.13
N ILE A 49 -29.97 -5.85 1.81
CA ILE A 49 -28.82 -6.70 2.09
C ILE A 49 -28.30 -6.33 3.48
N LYS A 50 -28.30 -7.30 4.42
CA LYS A 50 -27.73 -7.13 5.76
C LYS A 50 -26.29 -7.64 5.72
N PHE A 51 -25.33 -6.76 5.98
CA PHE A 51 -23.92 -7.13 6.11
C PHE A 51 -23.60 -7.29 7.61
N GLU A 52 -23.13 -8.45 8.03
CA GLU A 52 -22.55 -8.65 9.36
C GLU A 52 -21.03 -8.49 9.28
N ALA A 53 -20.49 -7.56 10.07
CA ALA A 53 -19.05 -7.44 10.24
C ALA A 53 -18.55 -8.57 11.15
N ASP A 54 -17.56 -9.35 10.70
CA ASP A 54 -16.85 -10.31 11.56
C ASP A 54 -16.00 -9.52 12.58
N PRO A 55 -16.34 -9.53 13.88
CA PRO A 55 -15.62 -8.77 14.91
C PRO A 55 -14.18 -9.26 15.12
N GLY A 56 -13.77 -10.36 14.48
CA GLY A 56 -12.42 -10.93 14.55
C GLY A 56 -11.40 -10.35 13.57
N ASN A 57 -11.81 -9.57 12.57
CA ASN A 57 -10.90 -9.07 11.53
C ASN A 57 -10.40 -7.65 11.86
N GLN A 58 -9.14 -7.51 12.30
CA GLN A 58 -8.51 -6.18 12.51
C GLN A 58 -7.91 -5.58 11.23
N GLU A 59 -8.22 -6.15 10.05
CA GLU A 59 -7.96 -5.50 8.76
C GLU A 59 -9.26 -4.82 8.32
N GLU A 60 -9.21 -3.50 8.04
CA GLU A 60 -10.35 -2.75 7.50
C GLU A 60 -10.82 -3.38 6.17
N GLU A 61 -11.81 -4.26 6.23
CA GLU A 61 -12.52 -4.73 5.05
C GLU A 61 -13.52 -3.63 4.67
N LYS A 62 -13.12 -2.79 3.71
CA LYS A 62 -14.02 -1.83 3.09
C LYS A 62 -14.94 -2.59 2.13
N ILE A 63 -16.25 -2.44 2.30
CA ILE A 63 -17.22 -2.82 1.29
C ILE A 63 -17.07 -1.84 0.11
N ILE A 64 -16.82 -2.37 -1.10
CA ILE A 64 -16.65 -1.57 -2.31
C ILE A 64 -17.91 -1.72 -3.16
N VAL A 65 -18.67 -0.64 -3.29
CA VAL A 65 -19.75 -0.55 -4.27
C VAL A 65 -19.17 0.09 -5.52
N ARG A 66 -19.24 -0.61 -6.67
CA ARG A 66 -18.77 -0.07 -7.95
C ARG A 66 -19.95 0.52 -8.73
N TYR A 67 -19.69 1.64 -9.38
CA TYR A 67 -20.57 2.20 -10.38
C TYR A 67 -20.17 1.66 -11.76
N VAL A 68 -21.15 1.26 -12.56
CA VAL A 68 -20.99 1.00 -13.99
C VAL A 68 -21.86 2.04 -14.68
N GLU A 69 -21.24 2.92 -15.45
CA GLU A 69 -21.93 3.87 -16.31
C GLU A 69 -22.26 3.11 -17.59
N ASP A 70 -23.55 2.84 -17.86
CA ASP A 70 -23.96 2.33 -19.17
C ASP A 70 -23.71 3.45 -20.19
N SER A 71 -22.85 3.19 -21.16
CA SER A 71 -22.46 4.16 -22.19
C SER A 71 -23.66 4.57 -23.04
N VAL A 72 -24.16 5.80 -22.84
CA VAL A 72 -25.00 6.47 -23.82
C VAL A 72 -24.09 7.05 -24.89
N VAL A 73 -24.21 6.56 -26.12
CA VAL A 73 -23.60 7.14 -27.30
C VAL A 73 -24.31 8.48 -27.55
N ASN A 74 -23.59 9.60 -27.48
CA ASN A 74 -24.09 10.88 -27.98
C ASN A 74 -23.42 11.15 -29.35
N PRO A 75 -24.20 11.35 -30.42
CA PRO A 75 -23.68 11.71 -31.74
C PRO A 75 -23.50 13.23 -31.84
N GLY A 76 -22.40 13.65 -32.46
CA GLY A 76 -22.20 15.00 -33.00
C GLY A 76 -21.48 15.98 -32.07
N ASP A 77 -20.22 16.27 -32.37
CA ASP A 77 -19.81 17.66 -32.57
C ASP A 77 -18.52 17.68 -33.42
N ASP A 78 -18.69 18.13 -34.66
CA ASP A 78 -17.68 18.44 -35.66
C ASP A 78 -17.71 19.98 -35.78
N SER A 79 -16.59 20.67 -35.51
CA SER A 79 -16.26 21.97 -36.12
C SER A 79 -14.90 22.50 -35.63
N ASP A 80 -13.92 22.50 -36.54
CA ASP A 80 -13.06 23.62 -37.01
C ASP A 80 -12.47 24.60 -35.97
N ASP A 81 -11.14 24.65 -35.78
CA ASP A 81 -10.10 25.39 -36.52
C ASP A 81 -10.07 26.91 -36.24
N GLU A 82 -9.01 27.42 -35.59
CA GLU A 82 -8.23 28.55 -36.10
C GLU A 82 -7.00 28.91 -35.22
N SER A 83 -5.96 29.33 -35.94
CA SER A 83 -4.62 29.78 -35.54
C SER A 83 -4.55 31.21 -34.97
N SER A 84 -3.47 31.53 -34.26
CA SER A 84 -2.79 32.84 -34.45
C SER A 84 -1.35 32.84 -33.90
N GLU A 85 -0.40 33.12 -34.79
CA GLU A 85 0.97 33.55 -34.51
C GLU A 85 1.02 35.02 -34.07
N THR A 86 2.02 35.40 -33.26
CA THR A 86 2.59 36.75 -33.28
C THR A 86 4.09 36.72 -32.92
N GLU A 87 4.84 37.53 -33.65
CA GLU A 87 6.31 37.60 -33.74
C GLU A 87 7.06 38.29 -32.56
N ASN A 88 8.39 38.12 -32.66
CA ASN A 88 9.62 38.67 -32.02
C ASN A 88 9.66 40.21 -31.72
N PRO A 89 10.76 40.87 -31.22
CA PRO A 89 12.21 40.53 -31.21
C PRO A 89 12.92 40.76 -29.83
N GLY A 90 14.21 40.50 -29.56
CA GLY A 90 15.39 40.04 -30.29
C GLY A 90 16.64 40.31 -29.42
N GLY A 91 17.78 39.69 -29.78
CA GLY A 91 19.13 40.21 -29.46
C GLY A 91 20.10 39.31 -28.69
N GLY A 92 21.15 38.84 -29.38
CA GLY A 92 22.50 38.70 -28.79
C GLY A 92 23.31 37.42 -29.08
N ALA A 93 23.96 37.37 -30.26
CA ALA A 93 25.28 36.77 -30.65
C ALA A 93 25.78 35.45 -30.00
N GLY A 94 26.23 34.39 -30.70
CA GLY A 94 27.18 34.31 -31.85
C GLY A 94 28.62 34.26 -31.32
N ASP A 95 29.58 33.40 -31.69
CA ASP A 95 29.86 32.53 -32.86
C ASP A 95 31.12 31.67 -32.50
N GLY A 96 31.27 30.39 -32.87
CA GLY A 96 31.97 29.85 -34.07
C GLY A 96 32.60 28.48 -33.68
N GLY A 97 32.63 27.37 -34.45
CA GLY A 97 33.01 27.17 -35.85
C GLY A 97 34.55 27.24 -35.98
N GLY A 98 35.37 26.27 -36.42
CA GLY A 98 35.29 24.91 -36.94
C GLY A 98 36.67 24.54 -37.54
N SER A 99 36.93 23.24 -37.78
CA SER A 99 37.91 22.68 -38.74
C SER A 99 39.39 22.36 -38.38
N THR A 100 39.64 21.06 -38.21
CA THR A 100 40.61 20.12 -38.88
C THR A 100 42.13 20.36 -39.03
N THR A 101 42.83 19.20 -38.95
CA THR A 101 44.19 18.77 -39.37
C THR A 101 45.20 18.71 -38.23
N GLY A 102 45.98 17.65 -37.98
CA GLY A 102 46.20 16.35 -38.61
C GLY A 102 47.59 15.88 -38.17
N SER A 103 47.73 14.67 -37.64
CA SER A 103 49.00 13.92 -37.60
C SER A 103 48.73 12.49 -37.16
N ASN A 104 49.45 11.60 -37.81
CA ASN A 104 49.21 10.18 -38.01
C ASN A 104 50.33 9.38 -37.31
N ASP A 105 50.16 8.06 -37.37
CA ASP A 105 51.14 6.97 -37.16
C ASP A 105 51.25 6.40 -35.75
N ASN A 106 51.38 5.08 -35.52
CA ASN A 106 51.08 3.84 -36.27
C ASN A 106 51.39 2.67 -35.29
N SER A 107 50.83 1.50 -35.58
CA SER A 107 51.32 0.14 -35.25
C SER A 107 51.03 -0.41 -33.84
N GLY A 108 50.43 -1.59 -33.66
CA GLY A 108 49.93 -2.58 -34.61
C GLY A 108 49.63 -3.92 -33.89
N SER A 109 48.64 -4.66 -34.43
CA SER A 109 48.51 -6.14 -34.54
C SER A 109 48.39 -6.97 -33.23
N ASP A 110 47.64 -8.06 -33.09
CA ASP A 110 46.54 -8.72 -33.83
C ASP A 110 46.02 -9.89 -32.99
N ASN A 111 44.94 -10.51 -33.50
CA ASN A 111 44.38 -11.85 -33.21
C ASN A 111 43.56 -12.01 -31.92
N GLY A 112 42.34 -12.52 -31.93
CA GLY A 112 41.55 -13.14 -33.01
C GLY A 112 40.57 -14.17 -32.42
N ASN A 113 39.46 -14.39 -33.15
CA ASN A 113 38.50 -15.50 -33.11
C ASN A 113 37.45 -15.57 -31.98
N ASP A 114 36.22 -16.02 -32.25
CA ASP A 114 35.40 -16.16 -33.46
C ASP A 114 33.96 -16.50 -33.00
N VAL A 115 33.01 -16.24 -33.88
CA VAL A 115 31.57 -16.53 -33.78
C VAL A 115 31.24 -18.03 -33.70
N ASN A 116 30.03 -18.34 -33.22
CA ASN A 116 29.24 -19.36 -33.89
C ASN A 116 27.77 -18.92 -34.02
N ALA A 117 27.39 -18.69 -35.26
CA ALA A 117 26.03 -18.59 -35.75
C ALA A 117 25.59 -19.97 -36.26
N GLY A 118 24.33 -20.33 -36.01
CA GLY A 118 23.68 -21.50 -36.59
C GLY A 118 22.23 -21.16 -36.90
N ASP A 119 22.03 -20.65 -38.11
CA ASP A 119 20.81 -20.16 -38.72
C ASP A 119 20.28 -21.19 -39.74
N ASN A 120 18.95 -21.26 -39.91
CA ASN A 120 18.20 -21.44 -41.17
C ASN A 120 16.74 -21.87 -40.85
N SER A 121 15.69 -21.09 -41.17
CA SER A 121 15.14 -20.75 -42.51
C SER A 121 14.26 -21.90 -43.05
N ASN A 122 13.07 -21.76 -43.66
CA ASN A 122 12.40 -20.71 -44.45
C ASN A 122 10.87 -21.11 -44.49
N ASN A 123 9.84 -20.36 -44.92
CA ASN A 123 9.73 -19.51 -46.11
C ASN A 123 8.39 -18.72 -46.15
N THR A 124 8.43 -17.53 -46.78
CA THR A 124 7.41 -16.79 -47.59
C THR A 124 5.92 -16.76 -47.23
N GLY A 125 5.18 -15.66 -47.31
CA GLY A 125 5.44 -14.32 -47.83
C GLY A 125 4.09 -13.67 -48.25
N ASN A 126 3.89 -12.38 -47.97
CA ASN A 126 3.19 -11.43 -48.84
C ASN A 126 3.35 -9.99 -48.34
N ASN A 127 3.53 -9.08 -49.29
CA ASN A 127 4.10 -7.76 -49.15
C ASN A 127 3.05 -6.65 -49.12
N ALA A 128 3.46 -5.52 -48.52
CA ALA A 128 3.05 -4.13 -48.75
C ALA A 128 1.65 -3.66 -48.29
N GLY A 129 1.69 -2.79 -47.28
CA GLY A 129 0.64 -1.86 -46.88
C GLY A 129 1.20 -0.89 -45.83
N ASN A 130 2.15 -0.06 -46.23
CA ASN A 130 2.78 0.94 -45.37
C ASN A 130 1.74 2.01 -45.03
N ASN A 131 1.30 2.06 -43.77
CA ASN A 131 0.58 3.22 -43.25
C ASN A 131 1.19 3.61 -41.91
N THR A 132 1.98 4.68 -41.96
CA THR A 132 2.56 5.38 -40.83
C THR A 132 1.42 6.00 -40.01
N GLY A 133 0.87 5.21 -39.10
CA GLY A 133 -0.19 5.61 -38.17
C GLY A 133 0.32 5.62 -36.73
N ASN A 134 0.51 6.82 -36.20
CA ASN A 134 0.80 7.17 -34.81
C ASN A 134 0.26 6.16 -33.77
N SER A 135 1.12 5.29 -33.24
CA SER A 135 0.73 4.32 -32.22
C SER A 135 0.54 5.01 -30.87
N ASN A 136 -0.69 5.42 -30.57
CA ASN A 136 -1.16 5.67 -29.21
C ASN A 136 -1.05 4.35 -28.42
N ALA A 137 -0.05 4.24 -27.56
CA ALA A 137 0.13 3.09 -26.68
C ALA A 137 -1.04 3.01 -25.68
N ASN A 138 -2.08 2.25 -26.07
CA ASN A 138 -3.17 1.84 -25.19
C ASN A 138 -2.59 0.98 -24.06
N ASN A 139 -2.48 1.62 -22.89
CA ASN A 139 -1.86 1.06 -21.71
C ASN A 139 -2.77 -0.01 -21.11
N THR A 140 -2.60 -1.25 -21.57
CA THR A 140 -3.49 -2.37 -21.24
C THR A 140 -3.23 -2.84 -19.82
N THR A 141 -4.25 -2.77 -18.96
CA THR A 141 -4.15 -3.28 -17.59
C THR A 141 -4.32 -4.79 -17.58
N THR A 142 -3.35 -5.50 -17.01
CA THR A 142 -3.44 -6.94 -16.74
C THR A 142 -3.97 -7.17 -15.33
N SER A 143 -5.15 -7.77 -15.22
CA SER A 143 -5.72 -8.20 -13.94
C SER A 143 -4.87 -9.32 -13.31
N VAL A 144 -4.78 -9.33 -11.99
CA VAL A 144 -4.01 -10.33 -11.23
C VAL A 144 -4.79 -10.80 -10.00
N SER A 145 -4.46 -12.01 -9.51
CA SER A 145 -4.95 -12.46 -8.21
C SER A 145 -4.58 -11.43 -7.12
N PRO A 146 -5.54 -10.92 -6.33
CA PRO A 146 -5.27 -9.83 -5.40
C PRO A 146 -4.17 -10.15 -4.39
N PHE A 147 -3.22 -9.23 -4.22
CA PHE A 147 -2.17 -9.35 -3.22
C PHE A 147 -1.88 -8.02 -2.54
N LYS A 148 -1.37 -8.07 -1.31
CA LYS A 148 -1.04 -6.86 -0.55
C LYS A 148 0.43 -6.48 -0.68
N VAL A 149 0.70 -5.19 -0.85
CA VAL A 149 2.03 -4.60 -0.77
C VAL A 149 2.09 -3.53 0.32
N TYR A 150 3.27 -3.28 0.88
CA TYR A 150 3.51 -2.18 1.81
C TYR A 150 4.49 -1.15 1.22
N GLY A 151 4.35 0.11 1.61
CA GLY A 151 5.26 1.19 1.24
C GLY A 151 6.55 1.20 2.05
N LYS A 152 7.70 1.30 1.37
CA LYS A 152 9.06 1.38 1.94
C LYS A 152 9.61 2.81 2.01
N LYS A 153 9.20 3.66 1.07
CA LYS A 153 9.59 5.07 0.92
C LYS A 153 8.34 5.96 0.86
N LYS A 154 8.53 7.28 0.92
CA LYS A 154 7.45 8.22 0.61
C LYS A 154 6.99 7.97 -0.82
N LEU A 155 5.68 7.88 -1.04
CA LEU A 155 5.09 7.68 -2.35
C LEU A 155 3.72 8.34 -2.44
N TYR A 156 3.23 8.51 -3.66
CA TYR A 156 1.89 9.02 -3.93
C TYR A 156 1.05 7.95 -4.62
N ARG A 157 -0.26 7.99 -4.39
CA ARG A 157 -1.27 7.36 -5.24
C ARG A 157 -1.69 8.31 -6.34
N TYR A 158 -1.96 7.76 -7.52
CA TYR A 158 -2.32 8.53 -8.69
C TYR A 158 -3.64 8.03 -9.30
N SER A 159 -4.42 8.93 -9.88
CA SER A 159 -5.64 8.54 -10.60
C SER A 159 -5.32 7.78 -11.89
N HIS A 160 -4.12 7.99 -12.48
CA HIS A 160 -3.70 7.35 -13.72
C HIS A 160 -2.32 6.70 -13.61
N ALA A 161 -2.03 5.79 -14.54
CA ALA A 161 -0.76 5.09 -14.62
C ALA A 161 0.44 5.97 -15.00
N THR A 162 0.22 7.05 -15.77
CA THR A 162 1.24 8.06 -16.06
C THR A 162 1.21 9.15 -14.99
N PHE A 163 2.25 9.18 -14.16
CA PHE A 163 2.31 9.98 -12.94
C PHE A 163 2.68 11.43 -13.23
N THR A 164 1.78 12.35 -12.88
CA THR A 164 1.96 13.81 -12.95
C THR A 164 1.46 14.44 -11.65
N ASN A 165 1.84 15.70 -11.39
CA ASN A 165 1.49 16.35 -10.12
C ASN A 165 -0.03 16.54 -9.94
N ASN A 166 -0.73 16.97 -11.00
CA ASN A 166 -2.18 17.16 -11.01
C ASN A 166 -2.98 15.85 -10.90
N ARG A 167 -2.34 14.69 -11.05
CA ARG A 167 -2.99 13.37 -10.92
C ARG A 167 -2.74 12.69 -9.57
N ARG A 168 -2.07 13.37 -8.63
CA ARG A 168 -1.86 12.85 -7.28
C ARG A 168 -3.18 12.87 -6.52
N VAL A 169 -3.59 11.72 -6.01
CA VAL A 169 -4.81 11.57 -5.21
C VAL A 169 -4.50 11.59 -3.72
N GLN A 170 -3.39 10.96 -3.32
CA GLN A 170 -3.00 10.88 -1.92
C GLN A 170 -1.49 10.73 -1.76
N THR A 171 -0.94 11.36 -0.73
CA THR A 171 0.46 11.18 -0.32
C THR A 171 0.57 10.16 0.81
N HIS A 172 1.63 9.37 0.82
CA HIS A 172 1.96 8.48 1.93
C HIS A 172 3.39 8.73 2.37
N ALA A 173 3.57 9.10 3.63
CA ALA A 173 4.89 9.31 4.22
C ALA A 173 5.64 7.98 4.40
N LYS A 174 6.97 8.08 4.48
CA LYS A 174 7.82 6.95 4.86
C LYS A 174 7.54 6.62 6.33
N LYS A 175 7.03 5.41 6.60
CA LYS A 175 6.77 4.93 7.96
C LYS A 175 7.62 3.71 8.29
N VAL A 176 7.79 3.45 9.59
CA VAL A 176 8.33 2.17 10.03
C VAL A 176 7.41 1.04 9.59
N LYS A 177 7.97 -0.15 9.40
CA LYS A 177 7.24 -1.31 8.86
C LYS A 177 5.89 -1.57 9.56
N ALA A 178 5.84 -1.48 10.89
CA ALA A 178 4.60 -1.68 11.67
C ALA A 178 3.45 -0.73 11.31
N HIS A 179 3.76 0.47 10.78
CA HIS A 179 2.77 1.49 10.37
C HIS A 179 2.86 1.82 8.88
N ALA A 180 3.60 1.02 8.10
CA ALA A 180 3.75 1.28 6.66
C ALA A 180 2.38 1.25 5.97
N PRO A 181 2.13 2.14 4.99
CA PRO A 181 0.89 2.10 4.23
C PRO A 181 0.80 0.77 3.49
N VAL A 182 -0.38 0.16 3.48
CA VAL A 182 -0.67 -1.12 2.82
C VAL A 182 -1.65 -0.88 1.69
N PHE A 183 -1.44 -1.55 0.57
CA PHE A 183 -2.25 -1.42 -0.63
C PHE A 183 -2.64 -2.81 -1.14
N THR A 184 -3.90 -2.98 -1.52
CA THR A 184 -4.39 -4.17 -2.21
C THR A 184 -4.25 -3.97 -3.71
N VAL A 185 -3.36 -4.75 -4.32
CA VAL A 185 -3.11 -4.73 -5.77
C VAL A 185 -4.04 -5.72 -6.44
N VAL A 186 -4.73 -5.29 -7.49
CA VAL A 186 -5.65 -6.11 -8.30
C VAL A 186 -5.25 -6.16 -9.77
N GLY A 187 -4.32 -5.30 -10.19
CA GLY A 187 -3.81 -5.28 -11.57
C GLY A 187 -2.38 -4.75 -11.67
N LYS A 188 -1.81 -4.91 -12.86
CA LYS A 188 -0.53 -4.32 -13.26
C LYS A 188 -0.71 -3.60 -14.58
N THR A 189 -0.02 -2.49 -14.76
CA THR A 189 0.01 -1.71 -15.99
C THR A 189 1.36 -1.01 -16.12
N THR A 190 1.66 -0.41 -17.26
CA THR A 190 2.84 0.45 -17.45
C THR A 190 2.44 1.92 -17.39
N SER A 191 3.38 2.87 -17.48
CA SER A 191 3.07 4.26 -17.85
C SER A 191 3.21 4.44 -19.35
N LYS A 192 2.88 5.61 -19.90
CA LYS A 192 3.15 5.94 -21.32
C LYS A 192 4.62 5.70 -21.71
N THR A 193 5.54 5.90 -20.76
CA THR A 193 6.99 5.67 -20.91
C THR A 193 7.45 4.27 -20.48
N GLY A 194 6.55 3.29 -20.32
CA GLY A 194 6.90 1.90 -20.00
C GLY A 194 7.19 1.58 -18.52
N ALA A 195 7.15 2.55 -17.60
CA ALA A 195 7.45 2.26 -16.20
C ALA A 195 6.31 1.51 -15.48
N ALA A 196 6.61 0.36 -14.90
CA ALA A 196 5.63 -0.52 -14.26
C ALA A 196 4.88 0.12 -13.06
N ARG A 197 3.58 -0.13 -13.00
CA ARG A 197 2.61 0.36 -12.00
C ARG A 197 1.76 -0.78 -11.47
N TYR A 198 1.38 -0.66 -10.21
CA TYR A 198 0.30 -1.46 -9.65
C TYR A 198 -1.00 -0.69 -9.74
N VAL A 199 -2.06 -1.39 -10.13
CA VAL A 199 -3.46 -0.94 -10.06
C VAL A 199 -4.06 -1.45 -8.76
N LEU A 200 -4.61 -0.54 -7.98
CA LEU A 200 -5.21 -0.82 -6.68
C LEU A 200 -6.69 -1.18 -6.83
N ASN A 201 -7.27 -1.78 -5.79
CA ASN A 201 -8.67 -2.18 -5.76
C ASN A 201 -9.66 -1.03 -5.94
N ASP A 202 -9.24 0.22 -5.72
CA ASP A 202 -10.04 1.43 -5.97
C ASP A 202 -9.74 2.08 -7.33
N GLY A 203 -9.05 1.39 -8.23
CA GLY A 203 -8.67 1.88 -9.56
C GLY A 203 -7.49 2.84 -9.58
N THR A 204 -6.99 3.30 -8.42
CA THR A 204 -5.82 4.18 -8.37
C THR A 204 -4.51 3.41 -8.58
N HIS A 205 -3.43 4.14 -8.81
CA HIS A 205 -2.14 3.60 -9.24
C HIS A 205 -1.02 3.95 -8.26
N ILE A 206 -0.10 3.01 -8.04
CA ILE A 206 1.17 3.25 -7.33
C ILE A 206 2.36 2.69 -8.12
N THR A 207 3.56 3.16 -7.81
CA THR A 207 4.79 2.63 -8.42
C THR A 207 4.97 1.15 -8.08
N ALA A 208 5.39 0.34 -9.06
CA ALA A 208 5.77 -1.06 -8.84
C ALA A 208 7.25 -1.24 -8.49
N LYS A 209 8.05 -0.15 -8.45
CA LYS A 209 9.49 -0.21 -8.15
C LYS A 209 9.75 -0.85 -6.79
N ALA A 210 10.60 -1.88 -6.76
CA ALA A 210 10.92 -2.65 -5.56
C ALA A 210 11.50 -1.78 -4.41
N ASP A 211 12.10 -0.65 -4.74
CA ASP A 211 12.61 0.34 -3.78
C ASP A 211 11.52 1.05 -2.98
N TYR A 212 10.34 1.20 -3.58
CA TYR A 212 9.22 1.95 -3.01
C TYR A 212 8.20 1.05 -2.35
N VAL A 213 8.03 -0.17 -2.85
CA VAL A 213 7.02 -1.12 -2.36
C VAL A 213 7.57 -2.54 -2.23
N GLY A 214 6.91 -3.37 -1.44
CA GLY A 214 7.20 -4.81 -1.39
C GLY A 214 6.00 -5.62 -0.93
N LYS A 215 5.96 -6.92 -1.25
CA LYS A 215 4.91 -7.83 -0.80
C LYS A 215 4.78 -7.79 0.73
N LEU A 216 3.54 -7.71 1.23
CA LEU A 216 3.21 -7.57 2.64
C LEU A 216 3.57 -8.82 3.47
N TYR A 217 3.42 -10.00 2.89
CA TYR A 217 3.69 -11.25 3.59
C TYR A 217 5.12 -11.75 3.35
N TRP A 218 5.68 -12.44 4.34
CA TRP A 218 6.91 -13.20 4.19
C TRP A 218 6.69 -14.41 3.26
N ALA A 219 7.65 -14.69 2.38
CA ALA A 219 7.53 -15.80 1.41
C ALA A 219 8.27 -17.08 1.86
N SER A 220 9.29 -16.94 2.71
CA SER A 220 10.21 -18.02 3.11
C SER A 220 9.73 -18.79 4.34
N ASP A 221 10.22 -20.03 4.48
CA ASP A 221 10.04 -20.88 5.65
C ASP A 221 11.02 -20.52 6.79
N TYR A 222 10.67 -19.49 7.55
CA TYR A 222 11.42 -19.10 8.72
C TYR A 222 11.08 -19.98 9.92
N ARG A 223 12.07 -20.68 10.47
CA ARG A 223 11.94 -21.49 11.69
C ARG A 223 11.80 -20.67 12.98
N LYS A 224 12.13 -19.38 12.93
CA LYS A 224 12.04 -18.46 14.07
C LYS A 224 11.55 -17.09 13.61
N LEU A 225 10.59 -16.53 14.35
CA LEU A 225 10.08 -15.19 14.14
C LEU A 225 10.04 -14.42 15.46
N TYR A 226 9.98 -13.10 15.35
CA TYR A 226 9.85 -12.18 16.47
C TYR A 226 8.64 -11.29 16.25
N VAL A 227 7.82 -11.12 17.29
CA VAL A 227 6.69 -10.19 17.30
C VAL A 227 7.23 -8.76 17.32
N THR A 228 6.90 -7.95 16.31
CA THR A 228 7.39 -6.58 16.17
C THR A 228 6.32 -5.52 16.34
N HIS A 229 5.04 -5.88 16.22
CA HIS A 229 3.95 -4.91 16.34
C HIS A 229 3.82 -4.36 17.77
N PRO A 230 3.62 -3.05 17.97
CA PRO A 230 3.48 -2.43 19.30
C PRO A 230 2.30 -2.96 20.13
N LYS A 231 1.22 -3.39 19.46
CA LYS A 231 0.05 -4.00 20.11
C LYS A 231 0.24 -5.52 20.35
N GLY A 232 1.38 -6.09 19.97
CA GLY A 232 1.56 -7.54 19.94
C GLY A 232 0.80 -8.20 18.79
N ILE A 233 0.64 -9.51 18.87
CA ILE A 233 -0.17 -10.34 17.96
C ILE A 233 -0.99 -11.36 18.74
N ASN A 234 -1.92 -12.02 18.08
CA ASN A 234 -2.60 -13.20 18.60
C ASN A 234 -2.12 -14.47 17.86
N THR A 235 -2.33 -15.60 18.52
CA THR A 235 -2.26 -16.95 17.96
C THR A 235 -3.67 -17.46 17.71
N TYR A 236 -3.82 -18.40 16.78
CA TYR A 236 -5.12 -18.87 16.30
C TYR A 236 -5.16 -20.37 16.08
N LYS A 237 -6.35 -20.98 16.14
CA LYS A 237 -6.52 -22.42 15.87
C LYS A 237 -6.36 -22.79 14.40
N SER A 238 -6.61 -21.85 13.49
CA SER A 238 -6.69 -22.10 12.04
C SER A 238 -5.94 -21.04 11.22
N THR A 239 -5.77 -21.31 9.93
CA THR A 239 -5.11 -20.39 8.97
C THR A 239 -5.96 -19.16 8.62
N THR A 240 -7.27 -19.19 8.89
CA THR A 240 -8.18 -18.05 8.70
C THR A 240 -7.99 -16.96 9.75
N LEU A 241 -7.42 -17.30 10.91
CA LEU A 241 -7.18 -16.39 12.04
C LEU A 241 -8.45 -15.81 12.68
N ASN A 242 -9.54 -16.58 12.72
CA ASN A 242 -10.80 -16.18 13.38
C ASN A 242 -10.88 -16.62 14.85
N GLN A 243 -10.34 -17.80 15.18
CA GLN A 243 -10.42 -18.37 16.53
C GLN A 243 -9.16 -18.07 17.33
N LYS A 244 -9.14 -16.93 18.01
CA LYS A 244 -8.02 -16.51 18.89
C LYS A 244 -7.81 -17.52 20.02
N VAL A 245 -6.55 -17.85 20.29
CA VAL A 245 -6.13 -18.72 21.41
C VAL A 245 -5.46 -17.90 22.52
N LYS A 246 -4.31 -17.27 22.23
CA LYS A 246 -3.57 -16.43 23.19
C LYS A 246 -2.90 -15.25 22.51
N SER A 247 -2.60 -14.20 23.28
CA SER A 247 -1.85 -13.03 22.82
C SER A 247 -0.36 -13.14 23.10
N LEU A 248 0.46 -12.59 22.20
CA LEU A 248 1.91 -12.52 22.30
C LEU A 248 2.34 -11.05 22.29
N LYS A 249 3.22 -10.68 23.21
CA LYS A 249 3.69 -9.30 23.38
C LYS A 249 4.78 -8.97 22.35
N GLN A 250 4.99 -7.67 22.12
CA GLN A 250 6.11 -7.20 21.31
C GLN A 250 7.44 -7.73 21.87
N GLY A 251 8.31 -8.21 21.00
CA GLY A 251 9.61 -8.81 21.34
C GLY A 251 9.57 -10.31 21.61
N THR A 252 8.39 -10.93 21.73
CA THR A 252 8.27 -12.39 21.89
C THR A 252 8.89 -13.12 20.68
N ALA A 253 9.78 -14.07 20.96
CA ALA A 253 10.29 -14.99 19.96
C ALA A 253 9.36 -16.20 19.85
N VAL A 254 9.09 -16.66 18.64
CA VAL A 254 8.25 -17.82 18.37
C VAL A 254 8.99 -18.82 17.49
N THR A 255 8.87 -20.10 17.84
CA THR A 255 9.39 -21.21 17.07
C THR A 255 8.32 -21.69 16.10
N VAL A 256 8.69 -21.77 14.82
CA VAL A 256 7.81 -22.10 13.71
C VAL A 256 8.14 -23.50 13.21
N LYS A 257 7.11 -24.34 13.08
CA LYS A 257 7.23 -25.69 12.52
C LYS A 257 6.96 -25.74 11.02
N ALA A 258 6.07 -24.91 10.51
CA ALA A 258 5.71 -24.93 9.09
C ALA A 258 5.13 -23.60 8.62
N VAL A 259 5.23 -23.36 7.31
CA VAL A 259 4.49 -22.31 6.62
C VAL A 259 3.15 -22.86 6.13
N ALA A 260 2.09 -22.08 6.26
CA ALA A 260 0.82 -22.33 5.61
C ALA A 260 0.42 -21.11 4.78
N LYS A 261 -0.39 -21.32 3.73
CA LYS A 261 -0.94 -20.24 2.91
C LYS A 261 -2.46 -20.18 3.05
N LYS A 262 -3.00 -18.97 2.93
CA LYS A 262 -4.42 -18.71 2.69
C LYS A 262 -4.51 -17.68 1.57
N GLY A 263 -4.71 -18.14 0.35
CA GLY A 263 -4.55 -17.32 -0.86
C GLY A 263 -3.12 -16.78 -0.98
N GLN A 264 -2.99 -15.47 -1.22
CA GLN A 264 -1.69 -14.78 -1.29
C GLN A 264 -1.09 -14.44 0.09
N MET A 265 -1.74 -14.85 1.17
CA MET A 265 -1.30 -14.55 2.52
C MET A 265 -0.54 -15.71 3.15
N THR A 266 0.56 -15.39 3.82
CA THR A 266 1.36 -16.36 4.58
C THR A 266 0.91 -16.42 6.03
N ARG A 267 0.89 -17.63 6.59
CA ARG A 267 0.70 -17.96 8.02
C ARG A 267 1.84 -18.88 8.46
N TYR A 268 2.14 -18.88 9.75
CA TYR A 268 3.15 -19.76 10.33
C TYR A 268 2.52 -20.61 11.42
N ARG A 269 2.66 -21.93 11.30
CA ARG A 269 2.24 -22.91 12.31
C ARG A 269 3.32 -23.03 13.38
N LEU A 270 2.93 -22.83 14.63
CA LEU A 270 3.78 -22.91 15.80
C LEU A 270 3.92 -24.34 16.32
N ALA A 271 4.79 -24.53 17.30
CA ALA A 271 5.06 -25.84 17.88
C ALA A 271 3.82 -26.49 18.54
N ASP A 272 2.95 -25.66 19.11
CA ASP A 272 1.68 -26.04 19.77
C ASP A 272 0.51 -26.20 18.78
N GLY A 273 0.79 -26.20 17.46
CA GLY A 273 -0.22 -26.36 16.42
C GLY A 273 -1.00 -25.08 16.07
N THR A 274 -0.86 -24.02 16.86
CA THR A 274 -1.53 -22.73 16.57
C THR A 274 -0.86 -21.98 15.41
N TYR A 275 -1.53 -20.97 14.88
CA TYR A 275 -1.08 -20.16 13.75
C TYR A 275 -0.87 -18.70 14.13
N ILE A 276 0.11 -18.07 13.50
CA ILE A 276 0.30 -16.62 13.51
C ILE A 276 0.35 -16.05 12.10
N THR A 277 0.11 -14.75 11.96
CA THR A 277 0.24 -14.04 10.68
C THR A 277 1.69 -14.00 10.19
N GLY A 278 1.89 -14.15 8.88
CA GLY A 278 3.15 -13.86 8.20
C GLY A 278 3.27 -12.42 7.69
N ASN A 279 2.37 -11.52 8.10
CA ASN A 279 2.40 -10.12 7.72
C ASN A 279 3.63 -9.40 8.32
N LYS A 280 4.41 -8.75 7.46
CA LYS A 280 5.65 -8.02 7.77
C LYS A 280 5.46 -6.87 8.76
N GLN A 281 4.26 -6.30 8.90
CA GLN A 281 3.99 -5.28 9.91
C GLN A 281 3.99 -5.86 11.33
N TYR A 282 3.74 -7.16 11.45
CA TYR A 282 3.51 -7.81 12.72
C TYR A 282 4.65 -8.68 13.23
N VAL A 283 5.37 -9.32 12.31
CA VAL A 283 6.46 -10.25 12.63
C VAL A 283 7.69 -10.05 11.74
N SER A 284 8.85 -10.45 12.27
CA SER A 284 10.14 -10.36 11.57
C SER A 284 11.00 -11.61 11.86
N PRO A 285 11.72 -12.16 10.87
CA PRO A 285 12.72 -13.19 11.09
C PRO A 285 13.98 -12.63 11.78
N THR A 286 14.25 -11.34 11.60
CA THR A 286 15.35 -10.65 12.26
C THR A 286 14.92 -10.19 13.65
N LYS A 287 15.74 -10.52 14.66
CA LYS A 287 15.52 -10.08 16.05
C LYS A 287 15.51 -8.55 16.14
N PRO A 288 14.46 -7.93 16.68
CA PRO A 288 14.42 -6.48 16.83
C PRO A 288 15.43 -6.01 17.88
N LYS A 289 16.04 -4.84 17.65
CA LYS A 289 16.86 -4.15 18.65
C LYS A 289 15.94 -3.56 19.73
N THR A 290 15.80 -4.27 20.84
CA THR A 290 14.92 -3.88 21.95
C THR A 290 15.68 -3.10 23.02
N VAL A 291 15.09 -2.02 23.53
CA VAL A 291 15.60 -1.29 24.70
C VAL A 291 14.86 -1.80 25.93
N LYS A 292 15.59 -2.21 26.96
CA LYS A 292 15.01 -2.72 28.22
C LYS A 292 14.83 -1.63 29.26
N GLN A 293 15.75 -0.66 29.30
CA GLN A 293 15.73 0.43 30.28
C GLN A 293 16.34 1.70 29.69
N VAL A 294 15.91 2.85 30.21
CA VAL A 294 16.50 4.16 29.91
C VAL A 294 16.69 4.96 31.20
N LYS A 295 17.74 5.78 31.25
CA LYS A 295 17.97 6.78 32.31
C LYS A 295 17.47 8.15 31.84
N ALA A 296 16.66 8.82 32.64
CA ALA A 296 16.22 10.19 32.39
C ALA A 296 17.41 11.15 32.50
N LYS A 297 17.70 11.91 31.43
CA LYS A 297 18.73 12.97 31.46
C LYS A 297 18.15 14.28 31.99
N THR A 298 16.89 14.53 31.69
CA THR A 298 16.12 15.68 32.13
C THR A 298 14.90 15.20 32.91
N ARG A 299 14.04 16.13 33.32
CA ARG A 299 12.66 15.80 33.70
C ARG A 299 11.95 15.15 32.49
N VAL A 300 11.36 13.98 32.67
CA VAL A 300 10.70 13.20 31.60
C VAL A 300 9.24 12.95 31.98
N ARG A 301 8.32 13.49 31.18
CA ARG A 301 6.88 13.25 31.32
C ARG A 301 6.49 11.90 30.69
N VAL A 302 5.62 11.18 31.40
CA VAL A 302 4.88 10.01 30.93
C VAL A 302 3.53 10.48 30.44
N TYR A 303 3.14 10.03 29.27
CA TYR A 303 1.88 10.38 28.62
C TYR A 303 1.01 9.16 28.42
N GLN A 304 -0.30 9.33 28.47
CA GLN A 304 -1.26 8.24 28.33
C GLN A 304 -1.14 7.53 26.96
N ASP A 305 -0.89 8.29 25.90
CA ASP A 305 -0.89 7.81 24.52
C ASP A 305 0.46 8.06 23.80
N VAL A 306 0.61 7.45 22.61
CA VAL A 306 1.84 7.50 21.81
C VAL A 306 2.10 8.86 21.16
N ASN A 307 1.06 9.69 20.99
CA ASN A 307 1.16 11.05 20.44
C ASN A 307 1.54 12.08 21.52
N LEU A 308 1.55 11.67 22.78
CA LEU A 308 1.93 12.47 23.95
C LEU A 308 0.92 13.58 24.28
N ASN A 309 -0.38 13.28 24.21
CA ASN A 309 -1.42 14.30 24.37
C ASN A 309 -1.73 14.63 25.83
N LYS A 310 -1.70 13.64 26.73
CA LYS A 310 -2.05 13.83 28.16
C LYS A 310 -0.97 13.30 29.09
N VAL A 311 -0.41 14.19 29.94
CA VAL A 311 0.58 13.82 30.97
C VAL A 311 -0.12 13.08 32.10
N VAL A 312 0.46 11.96 32.54
CA VAL A 312 -0.06 11.14 33.65
C VAL A 312 0.91 11.02 34.82
N LYS A 313 2.21 11.17 34.55
CA LYS A 313 3.27 11.07 35.56
C LYS A 313 4.51 11.80 35.06
N THR A 314 5.38 12.21 35.97
CA THR A 314 6.69 12.76 35.62
C THR A 314 7.80 12.05 36.39
N TYR A 315 8.90 11.75 35.70
CA TYR A 315 10.14 11.25 36.28
C TYR A 315 11.16 12.39 36.39
N GLN A 316 11.88 12.44 37.50
CA GLN A 316 12.97 13.37 37.72
C GLN A 316 14.25 12.93 36.97
N PRO A 317 15.19 13.86 36.68
CA PRO A 317 16.50 13.52 36.15
C PRO A 317 17.18 12.40 36.96
N GLY A 318 17.98 11.57 36.29
CA GLY A 318 18.68 10.46 36.91
C GLY A 318 17.85 9.18 37.07
N LYS A 319 16.52 9.25 37.04
CA LYS A 319 15.66 8.07 37.22
C LYS A 319 15.88 7.03 36.11
N VAL A 320 16.10 5.77 36.51
CA VAL A 320 16.09 4.63 35.60
C VAL A 320 14.64 4.15 35.42
N ILE A 321 14.22 4.03 34.16
CA ILE A 321 12.87 3.73 33.74
C ILE A 321 12.88 2.43 32.92
N LYS A 322 12.08 1.46 33.34
CA LYS A 322 11.87 0.21 32.60
C LYS A 322 11.06 0.46 31.33
N VAL A 323 11.56 -0.05 30.21
CA VAL A 323 10.91 0.00 28.90
C VAL A 323 10.27 -1.36 28.61
N ASN A 324 8.96 -1.34 28.38
CA ASN A 324 8.15 -2.53 28.12
C ASN A 324 7.88 -2.75 26.62
N GLY A 325 8.29 -1.81 25.76
CA GLY A 325 8.10 -1.88 24.31
C GLY A 325 8.35 -0.53 23.64
N TRP A 326 8.07 -0.46 22.35
CA TRP A 326 8.17 0.78 21.57
C TRP A 326 7.04 0.89 20.56
N ASN A 327 6.67 2.14 20.27
CA ASN A 327 5.73 2.48 19.22
C ASN A 327 6.22 3.74 18.49
N HIS A 328 5.53 4.15 17.43
CA HIS A 328 5.76 5.42 16.75
C HIS A 328 4.46 6.22 16.77
N SER A 329 4.58 7.52 17.01
CA SER A 329 3.44 8.45 16.95
C SER A 329 2.85 8.50 15.54
N ARG A 330 1.62 9.03 15.39
CA ARG A 330 1.00 9.30 14.08
C ARG A 330 0.97 8.06 13.16
N GLY A 331 0.72 6.88 13.74
CA GLY A 331 0.67 5.61 13.00
C GLY A 331 -0.46 5.57 11.95
N ASP A 332 -1.55 6.24 12.27
CA ASP A 332 -2.78 6.46 11.50
C ASP A 332 -2.68 7.59 10.46
N VAL A 333 -1.89 8.64 10.71
CA VAL A 333 -1.81 9.81 9.80
C VAL A 333 -1.00 9.49 8.54
N HIS A 334 -1.64 9.34 7.38
CA HIS A 334 -0.99 8.86 6.14
C HIS A 334 0.16 9.75 5.63
N HIS A 335 0.08 11.08 5.79
CA HIS A 335 1.02 12.05 5.21
C HIS A 335 2.17 12.45 6.15
N VAL A 336 2.25 11.90 7.36
CA VAL A 336 3.27 12.26 8.36
C VAL A 336 4.01 11.04 8.89
N SER A 337 5.33 11.15 8.97
CA SER A 337 6.19 10.12 9.59
C SER A 337 6.03 10.13 11.11
N GLY A 338 6.03 8.93 11.70
CA GLY A 338 5.97 8.76 13.14
C GLY A 338 7.32 8.92 13.84
N VAL A 339 7.29 9.34 15.10
CA VAL A 339 8.47 9.45 15.98
C VAL A 339 8.45 8.33 17.00
N LYS A 340 9.59 7.66 17.22
CA LYS A 340 9.72 6.57 18.19
C LYS A 340 9.40 7.05 19.61
N ARG A 341 8.61 6.26 20.33
CA ARG A 341 8.27 6.41 21.76
C ARG A 341 8.53 5.09 22.49
N TYR A 342 8.99 5.18 23.74
CA TYR A 342 9.10 4.01 24.60
C TYR A 342 7.81 3.82 25.38
N LYS A 343 7.32 2.59 25.43
CA LYS A 343 6.21 2.20 26.29
C LYS A 343 6.76 1.87 27.67
N VAL A 344 6.21 2.48 28.71
CA VAL A 344 6.62 2.33 30.12
C VAL A 344 5.39 1.99 30.96
N ALA A 345 5.58 1.80 32.27
CA ALA A 345 4.43 1.67 33.17
C ALA A 345 3.58 2.96 33.13
N GLY A 346 2.28 2.82 32.91
CA GLY A 346 1.33 3.94 32.86
C GLY A 346 1.23 4.69 31.53
N GLY A 347 2.06 4.39 30.52
CA GLY A 347 1.95 5.08 29.23
C GLY A 347 3.22 5.08 28.37
N TYR A 348 3.52 6.23 27.77
CA TYR A 348 4.62 6.44 26.84
C TYR A 348 5.52 7.61 27.26
N ILE A 349 6.82 7.48 26.98
CA ILE A 349 7.80 8.56 27.11
C ILE A 349 8.49 8.80 25.76
N THR A 350 9.13 9.96 25.63
CA THR A 350 9.99 10.26 24.47
C THR A 350 11.14 9.25 24.37
N ALA A 351 11.48 8.84 23.14
CA ALA A 351 12.69 8.06 22.87
C ALA A 351 13.87 8.93 22.39
N ASN A 352 13.73 10.26 22.41
CA ASN A 352 14.77 11.18 21.96
C ASN A 352 15.97 11.18 22.94
N SER A 353 17.17 10.97 22.39
CA SER A 353 18.43 10.82 23.13
C SER A 353 18.86 12.07 23.90
N LYS A 354 18.28 13.24 23.59
CA LYS A 354 18.47 14.47 24.37
C LYS A 354 17.85 14.36 25.77
N TYR A 355 16.74 13.65 25.92
CA TYR A 355 16.01 13.56 27.20
C TYR A 355 16.22 12.22 27.92
N VAL A 356 16.57 11.16 27.20
CA VAL A 356 16.78 9.82 27.77
C VAL A 356 18.05 9.16 27.24
N LYS A 357 18.77 8.39 28.07
CA LYS A 357 19.93 7.58 27.68
C LYS A 357 19.57 6.10 27.78
N VAL A 358 19.82 5.30 26.75
CA VAL A 358 19.68 3.83 26.85
C VAL A 358 20.70 3.31 27.87
N VAL A 359 20.22 2.52 28.82
CA VAL A 359 21.07 1.75 29.75
C VAL A 359 21.20 0.36 29.14
N LYS A 360 22.44 -0.10 28.97
CA LYS A 360 22.73 -1.42 28.40
C LYS A 360 22.56 -2.50 29.44
#